data_AF-A0A1Z4JSF4-F1
#
_entry.id   AF-A0A1Z4JSF4-F1
#
_cell.length_a   1.000
_cell.length_b   1.000
_cell.length_c   1.000
_cell.angle_alpha   90.00
_cell.angle_beta   90.00
_cell.angle_gamma   90.00
#
_symmetry.space_group_name_H-M   'P 1'
#
loop_
_entity.id
_entity.type
_entity.pdbx_description
1 polymer ?
#
loop_
_entity_poly.entity_id
_entity_poly.type
_entity_poly.pdbx_seq_one_letter_code
_entity_poly.pdbx_strand_id
1 'polypeptide(L)'
;MSEKNVSLTVAGLEVTTTEQANPAIPTWFAEALLLGQYWQHCGLLERLQQQVHVNRGRVGKYEVCDFVLLLLAYAVSGLTSLEAFFEQLSSVASVLMSVWGRQHCPVASTLSRFLADVDNDAVEALRELFESALLEHSPIDPELGVTDRSGKRWMVFDVDGTTKAVRHRVLLTQNTHPVLKRRSRNACKPGYAGRKRGEAVRTRTTIEQAHTREWLGNFAEAGNCNSKEDLKRSCTVIQRYCARSTSPVTALLRLEDVLKDN
;
A
#
# COMPACT_ATOMS: atom_id res chain seq x y z
N MET A 1 42.15 -17.10 5.08
CA MET A 1 41.56 -18.00 6.08
C MET A 1 40.66 -18.95 5.32
N SER A 2 40.91 -20.26 5.40
CA SER A 2 40.10 -21.27 4.71
C SER A 2 38.78 -21.44 5.47
N GLU A 3 37.65 -21.17 4.82
CA GLU A 3 36.32 -21.47 5.37
C GLU A 3 36.23 -22.98 5.64
N LYS A 4 35.95 -23.36 6.90
CA LYS A 4 35.72 -24.77 7.27
C LYS A 4 34.27 -25.11 6.98
N ASN A 5 34.03 -25.80 5.87
CA ASN A 5 32.74 -26.44 5.60
C ASN A 5 32.82 -27.90 6.04
N VAL A 6 31.86 -28.34 6.85
CA VAL A 6 31.73 -29.75 7.28
C VAL A 6 30.49 -30.33 6.63
N SER A 7 30.68 -31.30 5.76
CA SER A 7 29.60 -32.02 5.06
C SER A 7 29.41 -33.41 5.68
N LEU A 8 28.16 -33.78 5.97
CA LEU A 8 27.77 -35.08 6.52
C LEU A 8 26.52 -35.58 5.79
N THR A 9 26.50 -36.85 5.42
CA THR A 9 25.32 -37.48 4.84
C THR A 9 24.55 -38.21 5.94
N VAL A 10 23.31 -37.81 6.20
CA VAL A 10 22.43 -38.45 7.20
C VAL A 10 21.15 -38.91 6.50
N ALA A 11 20.88 -40.22 6.52
CA ALA A 11 19.68 -40.82 5.91
C ALA A 11 19.44 -40.43 4.43
N GLY A 12 20.51 -40.28 3.64
CA GLY A 12 20.43 -39.91 2.22
C GLY A 12 20.32 -38.40 1.96
N LEU A 13 20.32 -37.57 3.00
CA LEU A 13 20.40 -36.11 2.89
C LEU A 13 21.85 -35.65 3.07
N GLU A 14 22.36 -34.88 2.12
CA GLU A 14 23.66 -34.22 2.23
C GLU A 14 23.50 -32.92 3.04
N VAL A 15 23.99 -32.93 4.27
CA VAL A 15 23.93 -31.80 5.20
C VAL A 15 25.29 -31.13 5.24
N THR A 16 25.37 -29.92 4.69
CA THR A 16 26.57 -29.09 4.76
C THR A 16 26.39 -28.05 5.85
N THR A 17 27.26 -28.08 6.87
CA THR A 17 27.34 -27.07 7.92
C THR A 17 28.51 -26.14 7.61
N THR A 18 28.24 -24.83 7.62
CA THR A 18 29.23 -23.78 7.42
C THR A 18 29.25 -22.90 8.68
N GLU A 19 30.36 -22.21 8.94
CA GLU A 19 30.42 -21.22 10.03
C GLU A 19 29.56 -19.97 9.76
N GLN A 20 29.01 -19.82 8.54
CA GLN A 20 28.10 -18.74 8.22
C GLN A 20 26.73 -19.03 8.83
N ALA A 21 26.21 -18.08 9.60
CA ALA A 21 24.86 -18.16 10.15
C ALA A 21 23.88 -18.44 9.00
N ASN A 22 23.13 -19.54 9.09
CA ASN A 22 22.08 -19.83 8.14
C ASN A 22 21.08 -18.65 8.21
N PRO A 23 20.85 -17.92 7.10
CA PRO A 23 19.92 -16.80 7.13
C PRO A 23 18.55 -17.30 7.57
N ALA A 24 18.11 -16.89 8.75
CA ALA A 24 16.84 -17.33 9.29
C ALA A 24 15.72 -16.83 8.36
N ILE A 25 14.93 -17.75 7.82
CA ILE A 25 13.77 -17.41 6.99
C ILE A 25 12.83 -16.56 7.85
N PRO A 26 12.51 -15.32 7.43
CA PRO A 26 11.61 -14.47 8.21
C PRO A 26 10.23 -15.11 8.35
N THR A 27 9.60 -14.96 9.51
CA THR A 27 8.30 -15.61 9.81
C THR A 27 7.17 -15.19 8.87
N TRP A 28 7.25 -13.99 8.32
CA TRP A 28 6.29 -13.44 7.36
C TRP A 28 6.49 -13.92 5.91
N PHE A 29 7.61 -14.59 5.63
CA PHE A 29 8.04 -14.83 4.26
C PHE A 29 7.06 -15.72 3.48
N ALA A 30 6.54 -16.78 4.11
CA ALA A 30 5.58 -17.67 3.47
C ALA A 30 4.29 -16.95 3.04
N GLU A 31 3.80 -16.02 3.86
CA GLU A 31 2.60 -15.23 3.55
C GLU A 31 2.87 -14.25 2.40
N ALA A 32 4.04 -13.63 2.35
CA ALA A 32 4.45 -12.79 1.22
C ALA A 32 4.54 -13.59 -0.10
N LEU A 33 5.06 -14.82 -0.06
CA LEU A 33 5.09 -15.71 -1.23
C LEU A 33 3.68 -16.10 -1.67
N LEU A 34 2.80 -16.46 -0.73
CA LEU A 34 1.41 -16.82 -1.02
C LEU A 34 0.66 -15.65 -1.67
N LEU A 35 0.84 -14.45 -1.14
CA LEU A 35 0.24 -13.24 -1.70
C LEU A 35 0.76 -12.94 -3.11
N GLY A 36 2.08 -13.08 -3.34
CA GLY A 36 2.67 -12.93 -4.66
C GLY A 36 2.14 -13.95 -5.67
N GLN A 37 2.01 -15.22 -5.26
CA GLN A 37 1.43 -16.28 -6.08
C GLN A 37 -0.05 -16.03 -6.38
N TYR A 38 -0.82 -15.57 -5.40
CA TYR A 38 -2.22 -15.19 -5.60
C TYR A 38 -2.35 -14.09 -6.67
N TRP A 39 -1.54 -13.04 -6.59
CA TRP A 39 -1.52 -11.96 -7.59
C TRP A 39 -1.20 -12.43 -9.00
N GLN A 40 -0.30 -13.41 -9.13
CA GLN A 40 0.00 -14.01 -10.42
C GLN A 40 -1.18 -14.85 -10.92
N HIS A 41 -1.78 -15.66 -10.04
CA HIS A 41 -2.87 -16.57 -10.40
C HIS A 41 -4.17 -15.83 -10.78
N CYS A 42 -4.51 -14.74 -10.09
CA CYS A 42 -5.72 -13.96 -10.37
C CYS A 42 -5.51 -12.87 -11.45
N GLY A 43 -4.39 -12.91 -12.19
CA GLY A 43 -4.09 -11.98 -13.27
C GLY A 43 -3.82 -10.54 -12.85
N LEU A 44 -3.70 -10.26 -11.54
CA LEU A 44 -3.39 -8.92 -11.03
C LEU A 44 -2.00 -8.45 -11.42
N LEU A 45 -1.02 -9.36 -11.43
CA LEU A 45 0.35 -9.05 -11.85
C LEU A 45 0.40 -8.56 -13.30
N GLU A 46 -0.30 -9.25 -14.21
CA GLU A 46 -0.33 -8.89 -15.63
C GLU A 46 -1.00 -7.52 -15.82
N ARG A 47 -2.17 -7.31 -15.19
CA ARG A 47 -2.86 -6.01 -15.23
C ARG A 47 -2.00 -4.89 -14.66
N LEU A 48 -1.28 -5.12 -13.56
CA LEU A 48 -0.35 -4.14 -12.99
C LEU A 48 0.73 -3.76 -14.01
N GLN A 49 1.34 -4.74 -14.67
CA GLN A 49 2.40 -4.54 -15.65
C GLN A 49 1.91 -3.80 -16.91
N GLN A 50 0.64 -3.97 -17.28
CA GLN A 50 0.05 -3.36 -18.48
C GLN A 50 -0.57 -1.98 -18.22
N GLN A 51 -1.10 -1.73 -17.02
CA GLN A 51 -1.92 -0.55 -16.75
C GLN A 51 -1.18 0.52 -15.94
N VAL A 52 -0.21 0.13 -15.10
CA VAL A 52 0.44 1.08 -14.19
C VAL A 52 1.84 1.39 -14.67
N HIS A 53 2.02 2.62 -15.13
CA HIS A 53 3.31 3.15 -15.57
C HIS A 53 3.70 4.35 -14.72
N VAL A 54 4.97 4.40 -14.32
CA VAL A 54 5.53 5.53 -13.57
C VAL A 54 6.58 6.22 -14.43
N ASN A 55 6.41 7.51 -14.64
CA ASN A 55 7.37 8.35 -15.36
C ASN A 55 8.64 8.53 -14.52
N ARG A 56 9.68 7.75 -14.85
CA ARG A 56 10.94 7.73 -14.10
C ARG A 56 12.00 8.56 -14.79
N GLY A 57 12.70 9.40 -14.02
CA GLY A 57 13.82 10.19 -14.54
C GLY A 57 15.03 9.35 -14.98
N ARG A 58 15.11 8.09 -14.53
CA ARG A 58 16.04 7.08 -15.03
C ARG A 58 15.32 5.74 -15.13
N VAL A 59 15.19 5.22 -16.34
CA VAL A 59 14.70 3.85 -16.57
C VAL A 59 15.84 2.90 -16.19
N GLY A 60 15.66 2.18 -15.09
CA GLY A 60 16.60 1.16 -14.62
C GLY A 60 16.15 -0.24 -15.02
N LYS A 61 16.74 -1.26 -14.39
CA LYS A 61 16.38 -2.68 -14.57
C LYS A 61 15.07 -3.09 -13.87
N TYR A 62 14.45 -2.17 -13.12
CA TYR A 62 13.28 -2.44 -12.29
C TYR A 62 12.00 -1.98 -12.98
N GLU A 63 10.89 -2.63 -12.68
CA GLU A 63 9.53 -2.28 -13.10
C GLU A 63 8.66 -1.93 -11.90
N VAL A 64 7.48 -1.35 -12.14
CA VAL A 64 6.51 -1.01 -11.07
C VAL A 64 6.20 -2.22 -10.20
N CYS A 65 6.03 -3.40 -10.82
CA CYS A 65 5.78 -4.65 -10.10
C CYS A 65 6.89 -5.01 -9.09
N ASP A 66 8.16 -4.71 -9.37
CA ASP A 66 9.24 -4.99 -8.42
C ASP A 66 9.04 -4.25 -7.08
N PHE A 67 8.56 -3.01 -7.16
CA PHE A 67 8.31 -2.19 -5.97
C PHE A 67 7.00 -2.55 -5.29
N VAL A 68 5.96 -2.94 -6.06
CA VAL A 68 4.70 -3.40 -5.49
C VAL A 68 4.91 -4.68 -4.70
N LEU A 69 5.67 -5.66 -5.21
CA LEU A 69 5.99 -6.90 -4.48
C LEU A 69 6.67 -6.61 -3.14
N LEU A 70 7.65 -5.69 -3.14
CA LEU A 70 8.33 -5.28 -1.92
C LEU A 70 7.39 -4.62 -0.92
N LEU A 71 6.49 -3.75 -1.38
CA LEU A 71 5.54 -3.07 -0.51
C LEU A 71 4.49 -4.03 0.05
N LEU A 72 4.06 -5.02 -0.72
CA LEU A 72 3.18 -6.10 -0.24
C LEU A 72 3.88 -6.95 0.81
N ALA A 73 5.10 -7.40 0.55
CA ALA A 73 5.91 -8.14 1.50
C ALA A 73 6.17 -7.34 2.78
N TYR A 74 6.45 -6.04 2.66
CA TYR A 74 6.60 -5.15 3.81
C TYR A 74 5.30 -5.03 4.60
N ALA A 75 4.15 -4.85 3.93
CA ALA A 75 2.86 -4.76 4.61
C ALA A 75 2.53 -6.03 5.40
N VAL A 76 2.73 -7.20 4.77
CA VAL A 76 2.52 -8.52 5.40
C VAL A 76 3.53 -8.77 6.53
N SER A 77 4.75 -8.23 6.43
CA SER A 77 5.77 -8.44 7.46
C SER A 77 5.38 -7.93 8.86
N GLY A 78 4.46 -6.95 8.93
CA GLY A 78 4.08 -6.30 10.19
C GLY A 78 5.22 -5.52 10.85
N LEU A 79 6.37 -5.37 10.19
CA LEU A 79 7.53 -4.68 10.73
C LEU A 79 7.28 -3.16 10.79
N THR A 80 7.78 -2.54 11.85
CA THR A 80 7.53 -1.13 12.13
C THR A 80 8.39 -0.17 11.29
N SER A 81 9.43 -0.68 10.62
CA SER A 81 10.32 0.13 9.78
C SER A 81 10.78 -0.62 8.53
N LEU A 82 10.98 0.15 7.45
CA LEU A 82 11.59 -0.36 6.22
C LEU A 82 13.02 -0.86 6.45
N GLU A 83 13.74 -0.28 7.41
CA GLU A 83 15.10 -0.70 7.75
C GLU A 83 15.13 -2.15 8.26
N ALA A 84 14.31 -2.46 9.28
CA ALA A 84 14.18 -3.82 9.80
C ALA A 84 13.69 -4.81 8.74
N PHE A 85 12.81 -4.34 7.85
CA PHE A 85 12.36 -5.15 6.71
C PHE A 85 13.48 -5.48 5.74
N PHE A 86 14.28 -4.49 5.30
CA PHE A 86 15.39 -4.74 4.38
C PHE A 86 16.50 -5.59 5.01
N GLU A 87 16.72 -5.48 6.33
CA GLU A 87 17.63 -6.33 7.07
C GLU A 87 17.19 -7.81 6.99
N GLN A 88 15.93 -8.11 7.34
CA GLN A 88 15.39 -9.47 7.26
C GLN A 88 15.27 -9.98 5.82
N LEU A 89 14.84 -9.13 4.89
CA LEU A 89 14.65 -9.47 3.47
C LEU A 89 15.94 -9.94 2.81
N SER A 90 17.11 -9.44 3.24
CA SER A 90 18.41 -9.77 2.63
C SER A 90 18.65 -11.29 2.49
N SER A 91 18.13 -12.08 3.43
CA SER A 91 18.20 -13.53 3.48
C SER A 91 17.38 -14.26 2.41
N VAL A 92 16.28 -13.65 1.97
CA VAL A 92 15.23 -14.28 1.14
C VAL A 92 14.88 -13.47 -0.11
N ALA A 93 15.63 -12.39 -0.38
CA ALA A 93 15.31 -11.42 -1.43
C ALA A 93 15.19 -12.05 -2.82
N SER A 94 16.12 -12.94 -3.19
CA SER A 94 16.11 -13.63 -4.48
C SER A 94 14.86 -14.50 -4.64
N VAL A 95 14.50 -15.24 -3.59
CA VAL A 95 13.33 -16.12 -3.58
C VAL A 95 12.05 -15.29 -3.66
N LEU A 96 11.95 -14.19 -2.91
CA LEU A 96 10.81 -13.27 -3.01
C LEU A 96 10.60 -12.81 -4.46
N MET A 97 11.64 -12.24 -5.07
CA MET A 97 11.55 -11.70 -6.43
C MET A 97 11.25 -12.77 -7.48
N SER A 98 11.71 -14.01 -7.27
CA SER A 98 11.44 -15.12 -8.18
C SER A 98 9.96 -15.46 -8.33
N VAL A 99 9.11 -15.13 -7.35
CA VAL A 99 7.65 -15.33 -7.42
C VAL A 99 7.05 -14.65 -8.64
N TRP A 100 7.56 -13.48 -9.01
CA TRP A 100 7.12 -12.75 -10.21
C TRP A 100 8.11 -12.86 -11.37
N GLY A 101 9.00 -13.86 -11.34
CA GLY A 101 10.02 -14.08 -12.37
C GLY A 101 11.10 -12.99 -12.41
N ARG A 102 11.31 -12.27 -11.31
CA ARG A 102 12.22 -11.12 -11.23
C ARG A 102 13.56 -11.55 -10.65
N GLN A 103 14.64 -11.05 -11.25
CA GLN A 103 16.01 -11.47 -10.93
C GLN A 103 16.70 -10.59 -9.88
N HIS A 104 16.23 -9.36 -9.68
CA HIS A 104 16.89 -8.38 -8.82
C HIS A 104 15.88 -7.78 -7.85
N CYS A 105 16.26 -7.71 -6.57
CA CYS A 105 15.50 -7.04 -5.54
C CYS A 105 15.92 -5.56 -5.45
N PRO A 106 14.99 -4.60 -5.57
CA PRO A 106 15.31 -3.21 -5.30
C PRO A 106 15.83 -3.02 -3.86
N VAL A 107 16.82 -2.15 -3.69
CA VAL A 107 17.31 -1.72 -2.36
C VAL A 107 16.49 -0.54 -1.83
N ALA A 108 16.61 -0.25 -0.54
CA ALA A 108 15.88 0.84 0.13
C ALA A 108 16.00 2.21 -0.57
N SER A 109 17.20 2.56 -1.03
CA SER A 109 17.42 3.84 -1.75
C SER A 109 16.74 3.87 -3.11
N THR A 110 16.63 2.74 -3.80
CA THR A 110 15.90 2.61 -5.07
C THR A 110 14.39 2.71 -4.84
N LEU A 111 13.85 2.03 -3.83
CA LEU A 111 12.45 2.16 -3.43
C LEU A 111 12.10 3.62 -3.10
N SER A 112 12.96 4.31 -2.34
CA SER A 112 12.74 5.72 -2.01
C SER A 112 12.74 6.63 -3.24
N ARG A 113 13.54 6.34 -4.27
CA ARG A 113 13.53 7.12 -5.53
C ARG A 113 12.28 6.81 -6.35
N PHE A 114 11.92 5.54 -6.45
CA PHE A 114 10.68 5.13 -7.11
C PHE A 114 9.46 5.84 -6.51
N LEU A 115 9.30 5.81 -5.19
CA LEU A 115 8.20 6.49 -4.49
C LEU A 115 8.20 8.01 -4.68
N ALA A 116 9.35 8.61 -4.99
CA ALA A 116 9.45 10.04 -5.28
C ALA A 116 9.02 10.39 -6.72
N ASP A 117 9.07 9.42 -7.63
CA ASP A 117 8.70 9.54 -9.05
C ASP A 117 7.23 9.13 -9.30
N VAL A 118 6.56 8.48 -8.34
CA VAL A 118 5.12 8.14 -8.45
C VAL A 118 4.29 9.42 -8.54
N ASP A 119 3.70 9.65 -9.71
CA ASP A 119 2.83 10.78 -10.01
C ASP A 119 1.35 10.42 -9.78
N ASN A 120 0.47 11.40 -9.98
CA ASN A 120 -0.97 11.20 -9.76
C ASN A 120 -1.56 10.19 -10.76
N ASP A 121 -1.08 10.15 -12.00
CA ASP A 121 -1.59 9.24 -13.03
C ASP A 121 -1.30 7.78 -12.63
N ALA A 122 -0.09 7.50 -12.14
CA ALA A 122 0.25 6.18 -11.62
C ALA A 122 -0.58 5.80 -10.38
N VAL A 123 -0.85 6.77 -9.49
CA VAL A 123 -1.71 6.53 -8.31
C VAL A 123 -3.16 6.24 -8.73
N GLU A 124 -3.70 6.97 -9.71
CA GLU A 124 -5.04 6.74 -10.23
C GLU A 124 -5.15 5.37 -10.92
N ALA A 125 -4.16 4.98 -11.73
CA ALA A 125 -4.10 3.65 -12.33
C ALA A 125 -4.05 2.54 -11.28
N LEU A 126 -3.28 2.72 -10.19
CA LEU A 126 -3.29 1.77 -9.06
C LEU A 126 -4.64 1.69 -8.36
N ARG A 127 -5.31 2.84 -8.16
CA ARG A 127 -6.66 2.87 -7.55
C ARG A 127 -7.67 2.11 -8.40
N GLU A 128 -7.66 2.33 -9.71
CA GLU A 128 -8.55 1.64 -10.65
C GLU A 128 -8.27 0.13 -10.68
N LEU A 129 -7.00 -0.27 -10.68
CA LEU A 129 -6.60 -1.68 -10.61
C LEU A 129 -7.13 -2.34 -9.33
N PHE A 130 -6.89 -1.73 -8.17
CA PHE A 130 -7.33 -2.28 -6.88
C PHE A 130 -8.84 -2.31 -6.74
N GLU A 131 -9.53 -1.26 -7.17
CA GLU A 131 -10.98 -1.22 -7.17
C GLU A 131 -11.56 -2.32 -8.06
N SER A 132 -11.06 -2.46 -9.29
CA SER A 132 -11.53 -3.47 -10.22
C SER A 132 -11.32 -4.88 -9.69
N ALA A 133 -10.14 -5.15 -9.13
CA ALA A 133 -9.84 -6.45 -8.54
C ALA A 133 -10.67 -6.75 -7.29
N LEU A 134 -10.93 -5.74 -6.44
CA LEU A 134 -11.87 -5.87 -5.33
C LEU A 134 -13.27 -6.23 -5.85
N LEU A 135 -13.74 -5.52 -6.88
CA LEU A 135 -15.05 -5.77 -7.50
C LEU A 135 -15.12 -7.10 -8.25
N GLU A 136 -13.99 -7.73 -8.57
CA GLU A 136 -13.97 -9.05 -9.21
C GLU A 136 -13.94 -10.19 -8.19
N HIS A 137 -13.15 -10.01 -7.12
CA HIS A 137 -12.79 -11.11 -6.22
C HIS A 137 -13.44 -11.03 -4.83
N SER A 138 -13.93 -9.86 -4.39
CA SER A 138 -14.58 -9.73 -3.09
C SER A 138 -15.85 -10.60 -3.02
N PRO A 139 -16.02 -11.48 -2.02
CA PRO A 139 -17.25 -12.22 -1.83
C PRO A 139 -18.33 -11.32 -1.21
N ILE A 140 -19.35 -10.96 -1.98
CA ILE A 140 -20.53 -10.26 -1.44
C ILE A 140 -21.56 -11.33 -1.04
N ASP A 141 -21.54 -11.73 0.22
CA ASP A 141 -22.53 -12.65 0.77
C ASP A 141 -23.95 -12.03 0.65
N PRO A 142 -24.96 -12.77 0.15
CA PRO A 142 -26.36 -12.36 0.22
C PRO A 142 -26.85 -11.96 1.63
N GLU A 143 -26.19 -12.42 2.69
CA GLU A 143 -26.49 -12.07 4.08
C GLU A 143 -25.63 -10.93 4.61
N LEU A 144 -24.68 -10.41 3.82
CA LEU A 144 -23.78 -9.33 4.25
C LEU A 144 -24.55 -8.04 4.56
N GLY A 145 -24.39 -7.56 5.80
CA GLY A 145 -24.99 -6.32 6.28
C GLY A 145 -25.87 -6.52 7.51
N VAL A 146 -26.75 -5.55 7.76
CA VAL A 146 -27.76 -5.59 8.83
C VAL A 146 -29.15 -5.40 8.24
N THR A 147 -30.13 -6.14 8.75
CA THR A 147 -31.53 -6.02 8.34
C THR A 147 -32.31 -5.26 9.39
N ASP A 148 -33.02 -4.22 8.97
CA ASP A 148 -33.87 -3.44 9.88
C ASP A 148 -35.23 -4.12 10.12
N ARG A 149 -36.04 -3.53 11.02
CA ARG A 149 -37.37 -4.05 11.38
C ARG A 149 -38.37 -4.13 10.23
N SER A 150 -38.12 -3.44 9.12
CA SER A 150 -38.95 -3.47 7.91
C SER A 150 -38.49 -4.53 6.91
N GLY A 151 -37.45 -5.29 7.24
CA GLY A 151 -36.83 -6.27 6.34
C GLY A 151 -35.85 -5.63 5.33
N LYS A 152 -35.54 -4.34 5.46
CA LYS A 152 -34.62 -3.66 4.54
C LYS A 152 -33.18 -3.91 4.99
N ARG A 153 -32.33 -4.28 4.03
CA ARG A 153 -30.92 -4.59 4.27
C ARG A 153 -30.02 -3.37 4.06
N TRP A 154 -29.07 -3.21 4.97
CA TRP A 154 -28.13 -2.11 5.03
C TRP A 154 -26.69 -2.61 5.09
N MET A 155 -25.84 -2.13 4.18
CA MET A 155 -24.39 -2.29 4.28
C MET A 155 -23.79 -1.02 4.86
N VAL A 156 -22.86 -1.16 5.80
CA VAL A 156 -22.26 -0.03 6.51
C VAL A 156 -20.87 0.21 5.94
N PHE A 157 -20.60 1.47 5.61
CA PHE A 157 -19.33 1.91 5.06
C PHE A 157 -18.78 3.05 5.90
N ASP A 158 -17.50 2.96 6.26
CA ASP A 158 -16.75 4.02 6.89
C ASP A 158 -16.10 4.89 5.83
N VAL A 159 -16.35 6.20 5.89
CA VAL A 159 -15.66 7.20 5.10
C VAL A 159 -14.94 8.13 6.07
N ASP A 160 -13.63 7.96 6.22
CA ASP A 160 -12.79 8.71 7.15
C ASP A 160 -11.89 9.69 6.40
N GLY A 161 -12.10 10.99 6.62
CA GLY A 161 -11.31 12.10 6.11
C GLY A 161 -10.30 12.60 7.14
N THR A 162 -9.13 11.96 7.23
CA THR A 162 -8.11 12.35 8.21
C THR A 162 -7.20 13.47 7.70
N THR A 163 -7.22 14.64 8.36
CA THR A 163 -6.22 15.71 8.16
C THR A 163 -5.01 15.55 9.09
N LYS A 164 -3.81 15.49 8.49
CA LYS A 164 -2.52 15.51 9.19
C LYS A 164 -1.83 16.86 9.03
N ALA A 165 -1.62 17.54 10.15
CA ALA A 165 -0.81 18.74 10.22
C ALA A 165 0.69 18.40 10.17
N VAL A 166 1.44 19.15 9.38
CA VAL A 166 2.89 19.00 9.21
C VAL A 166 3.55 20.26 9.72
N ARG A 167 4.51 20.08 10.64
CA ARG A 167 5.37 21.16 11.10
C ARG A 167 6.59 21.31 10.20
N HIS A 168 6.75 22.47 9.61
CA HIS A 168 7.95 22.88 8.91
C HIS A 168 8.96 23.40 9.91
N ARG A 169 9.75 22.47 10.49
CA ARG A 169 10.90 22.85 11.33
C ARG A 169 11.79 23.85 10.56
N VAL A 170 12.33 24.82 11.31
CA VAL A 170 13.28 25.81 10.80
C VAL A 170 14.43 25.05 10.15
N LEU A 171 14.74 25.42 8.91
CA LEU A 171 15.92 24.89 8.23
C LEU A 171 17.00 25.96 8.36
N LEU A 172 18.17 25.56 8.86
CA LEU A 172 19.31 26.47 8.96
C LEU A 172 19.81 26.79 7.54
N THR A 173 19.58 28.03 7.11
CA THR A 173 20.12 28.56 5.85
C THR A 173 21.47 29.20 6.14
N GLN A 174 22.56 28.51 5.78
CA GLN A 174 23.88 29.13 5.59
C GLN A 174 24.26 28.99 4.11
N ASN A 175 24.89 30.02 3.54
CA ASN A 175 25.28 30.05 2.12
C ASN A 175 26.32 28.97 1.74
N THR A 176 26.89 28.28 2.73
CA THR A 176 27.84 27.16 2.58
C THR A 176 27.17 25.79 2.49
N HIS A 177 25.86 25.69 2.75
CA HIS A 177 25.13 24.42 2.74
C HIS A 177 24.42 24.16 1.40
N PRO A 178 24.23 22.88 1.02
CA PRO A 178 23.45 22.53 -0.15
C PRO A 178 22.01 23.03 -0.06
N VAL A 179 21.38 23.23 -1.22
CA VAL A 179 20.00 23.72 -1.31
C VAL A 179 19.07 22.82 -0.48
N LEU A 180 18.40 23.46 0.48
CA LEU A 180 17.51 22.78 1.42
C LEU A 180 16.26 22.23 0.71
N LYS A 181 16.02 20.93 0.84
CA LYS A 181 14.83 20.26 0.28
C LYS A 181 13.90 19.78 1.39
N ARG A 182 12.64 20.23 1.36
CA ARG A 182 11.58 19.72 2.25
C ARG A 182 10.93 18.49 1.63
N ARG A 183 11.02 17.34 2.30
CA ARG A 183 10.39 16.08 1.84
C ARG A 183 8.85 16.18 1.74
N SER A 184 8.22 16.97 2.60
CA SER A 184 6.75 17.15 2.63
C SER A 184 6.21 18.12 1.58
N ARG A 185 7.07 18.89 0.89
CA ARG A 185 6.62 20.02 0.05
C ARG A 185 5.66 19.61 -1.07
N ASN A 186 5.86 18.43 -1.65
CA ASN A 186 5.03 17.95 -2.75
C ASN A 186 3.73 17.30 -2.25
N ALA A 187 3.71 16.80 -1.01
CA ALA A 187 2.59 16.06 -0.44
C ALA A 187 1.74 16.89 0.54
N CYS A 188 2.11 18.15 0.81
CA CYS A 188 1.44 19.01 1.77
C CYS A 188 1.35 20.45 1.23
N LYS A 189 0.26 21.15 1.54
CA LYS A 189 0.03 22.56 1.22
C LYS A 189 -0.43 23.31 2.46
N PRO A 190 -0.30 24.65 2.52
CA PRO A 190 -0.95 25.45 3.56
C PRO A 190 -2.44 25.11 3.65
N GLY A 191 -2.98 25.13 4.87
CA GLY A 191 -4.37 24.77 5.11
C GLY A 191 -4.75 24.78 6.59
N TYR A 192 -6.05 24.66 6.86
CA TYR A 192 -6.63 24.59 8.18
C TYR A 192 -6.22 23.29 8.90
N ALA A 193 -5.34 23.42 9.90
CA ALA A 193 -4.87 22.30 10.71
C ALA A 193 -5.78 22.01 11.93
N GLY A 194 -6.87 22.78 12.11
CA GLY A 194 -7.68 22.75 13.32
C GLY A 194 -6.88 23.16 14.55
N ARG A 195 -7.05 22.42 15.66
CA ARG A 195 -6.28 22.62 16.91
C ARG A 195 -4.83 22.14 16.80
N LYS A 196 -4.44 21.44 15.73
CA LYS A 196 -3.09 20.90 15.56
C LYS A 196 -2.15 22.03 15.12
N ARG A 197 -0.98 22.14 15.75
CA ARG A 197 0.04 23.12 15.34
C ARG A 197 0.80 22.60 14.11
N GLY A 198 0.71 23.30 12.99
CA GLY A 198 1.46 23.03 11.76
C GLY A 198 1.21 24.11 10.71
N GLU A 199 2.18 24.31 9.82
CA GLU A 199 2.17 25.33 8.77
C GLU A 199 1.65 24.79 7.42
N ALA A 200 1.56 23.45 7.29
CA ALA A 200 0.98 22.78 6.14
C ALA A 200 0.17 21.57 6.59
N VAL A 201 -0.70 21.09 5.72
CA VAL A 201 -1.55 19.93 5.96
C VAL A 201 -1.56 19.02 4.74
N ARG A 202 -1.93 17.76 4.99
CA ARG A 202 -2.35 16.80 3.99
C ARG A 202 -3.59 16.09 4.50
N THR A 203 -4.48 15.72 3.61
CA THR A 203 -5.72 15.03 3.97
C THR A 203 -5.77 13.71 3.23
N ARG A 204 -6.30 12.69 3.90
CA ARG A 204 -6.51 11.37 3.35
C ARG A 204 -7.93 10.94 3.65
N THR A 205 -8.70 10.66 2.62
CA THR A 205 -10.02 10.04 2.69
C THR A 205 -9.90 8.55 2.45
N THR A 206 -10.50 7.73 3.31
CA THR A 206 -10.47 6.27 3.21
C THR A 206 -11.86 5.68 3.26
N ILE A 207 -12.11 4.65 2.47
CA ILE A 207 -13.39 3.95 2.41
C ILE A 207 -13.17 2.51 2.87
N GLU A 208 -13.88 2.09 3.91
CA GLU A 208 -13.86 0.72 4.42
C GLU A 208 -15.29 0.16 4.50
N GLN A 209 -15.48 -1.09 4.06
CA GLN A 209 -16.72 -1.81 4.28
C GLN A 209 -16.67 -2.41 5.70
N ALA A 210 -17.58 -1.99 6.57
CA ALA A 210 -17.44 -2.22 8.02
C ALA A 210 -17.61 -3.69 8.46
N HIS A 211 -18.23 -4.52 7.63
CA HIS A 211 -18.54 -5.93 7.90
C HIS A 211 -17.41 -6.87 7.45
N THR A 212 -16.82 -6.62 6.26
CA THR A 212 -15.72 -7.41 5.67
C THR A 212 -14.34 -6.83 5.98
N ARG A 213 -14.28 -5.57 6.43
CA ARG A 213 -13.05 -4.78 6.61
C ARG A 213 -12.28 -4.56 5.30
N GLU A 214 -12.96 -4.70 4.17
CA GLU A 214 -12.36 -4.45 2.87
C GLU A 214 -12.15 -2.96 2.65
N TRP A 215 -10.97 -2.62 2.14
CA TRP A 215 -10.62 -1.26 1.76
C TRP A 215 -11.06 -0.99 0.33
N LEU A 216 -12.07 -0.13 0.18
CA LEU A 216 -12.68 0.19 -1.11
C LEU A 216 -11.96 1.33 -1.83
N GLY A 217 -11.30 2.21 -1.09
CA GLY A 217 -10.63 3.34 -1.68
C GLY A 217 -9.79 4.15 -0.70
N ASN A 218 -8.81 4.86 -1.25
CA ASN A 218 -7.96 5.79 -0.51
C ASN A 218 -7.60 6.97 -1.40
N PHE A 219 -8.13 8.15 -1.07
CA PHE A 219 -7.87 9.41 -1.75
C PHE A 219 -7.00 10.26 -0.84
N ALA A 220 -5.95 10.87 -1.39
CA ALA A 220 -5.05 11.69 -0.60
C ALA A 220 -4.66 12.91 -1.39
N GLU A 221 -4.75 14.07 -0.74
CA GLU A 221 -4.42 15.36 -1.34
C GLU A 221 -3.56 16.21 -0.41
N ALA A 222 -2.73 17.04 -1.03
CA ALA A 222 -2.01 18.09 -0.32
C ALA A 222 -2.98 19.22 0.04
N GLY A 223 -2.98 19.67 1.30
CA GLY A 223 -3.95 20.66 1.79
C GLY A 223 -5.19 20.01 2.42
N ASN A 224 -6.26 20.79 2.53
CA ASN A 224 -7.50 20.38 3.21
C ASN A 224 -8.42 19.45 2.40
N CYS A 225 -7.95 18.91 1.26
CA CYS A 225 -8.71 18.21 0.21
C CYS A 225 -9.99 18.96 -0.25
N ASN A 226 -10.57 18.51 -1.36
CA ASN A 226 -11.94 18.87 -1.69
C ASN A 226 -12.89 17.81 -1.13
N SER A 227 -13.30 17.99 0.13
CA SER A 227 -14.15 17.03 0.86
C SER A 227 -15.43 16.63 0.13
N LYS A 228 -16.03 17.55 -0.62
CA LYS A 228 -17.24 17.26 -1.41
C LYS A 228 -16.94 16.34 -2.59
N GLU A 229 -15.85 16.57 -3.30
CA GLU A 229 -15.45 15.71 -4.43
C GLU A 229 -14.96 14.34 -3.93
N ASP A 230 -14.21 14.30 -2.83
CA ASP A 230 -13.80 13.05 -2.18
C ASP A 230 -15.02 12.24 -1.71
N LEU A 231 -16.04 12.89 -1.14
CA LEU A 231 -17.28 12.23 -0.74
C LEU A 231 -18.07 11.73 -1.96
N LYS A 232 -18.20 12.53 -3.03
CA LYS A 232 -18.83 12.08 -4.28
C LYS A 232 -18.13 10.86 -4.85
N ARG A 233 -16.79 10.90 -4.92
CA ARG A 233 -15.97 9.78 -5.37
C ARG A 233 -16.18 8.55 -4.50
N SER A 234 -16.27 8.74 -3.18
CA SER A 234 -16.56 7.67 -2.23
C SER A 234 -17.91 7.03 -2.48
N CYS A 235 -18.96 7.83 -2.69
CA CYS A 235 -20.29 7.35 -3.05
C CYS A 235 -20.25 6.54 -4.36
N THR A 236 -19.51 6.97 -5.38
CA THR A 236 -19.39 6.24 -6.65
C THR A 236 -18.75 4.87 -6.48
N VAL A 237 -17.71 4.75 -5.65
CA VAL A 237 -17.09 3.46 -5.33
C VAL A 237 -18.06 2.56 -4.55
N ILE A 238 -18.72 3.09 -3.51
CA ILE A 238 -19.68 2.36 -2.69
C ILE A 238 -20.87 1.87 -3.53
N GLN A 239 -21.38 2.69 -4.45
CA GLN A 239 -22.45 2.32 -5.37
C GLN A 239 -22.04 1.14 -6.26
N ARG A 240 -20.85 1.18 -6.85
CA ARG A 240 -20.30 0.08 -7.66
C ARG A 240 -20.14 -1.20 -6.84
N TYR A 241 -19.65 -1.10 -5.61
CA TYR A 241 -19.56 -2.23 -4.69
C TYR A 241 -20.95 -2.82 -4.36
N CYS A 242 -21.91 -1.99 -3.98
CA CYS A 242 -23.28 -2.43 -3.67
C CYS A 242 -24.00 -3.04 -4.89
N ALA A 243 -23.72 -2.57 -6.10
CA ALA A 243 -24.33 -3.08 -7.33
C ALA A 243 -23.98 -4.55 -7.62
N ARG A 244 -22.94 -5.09 -7.00
CA ARG A 244 -22.58 -6.51 -7.09
C ARG A 244 -23.45 -7.43 -6.25
N SER A 245 -24.21 -6.88 -5.32
CA SER A 245 -25.10 -7.65 -4.47
C SER A 245 -26.25 -8.24 -5.27
N THR A 246 -26.54 -9.53 -5.06
CA THR A 246 -27.66 -10.24 -5.71
C THR A 246 -29.03 -9.84 -5.20
N SER A 247 -29.09 -9.19 -4.03
CA SER A 247 -30.33 -8.65 -3.44
C SER A 247 -30.23 -7.14 -3.24
N PRO A 248 -31.35 -6.40 -3.24
CA PRO A 248 -31.34 -4.97 -2.93
C PRO A 248 -30.63 -4.68 -1.61
N VAL A 249 -29.80 -3.64 -1.60
CA VAL A 249 -29.09 -3.16 -0.40
C VAL A 249 -29.04 -1.65 -0.39
N THR A 250 -29.14 -1.06 0.79
CA THR A 250 -28.90 0.37 0.97
C THR A 250 -27.58 0.59 1.67
N ALA A 251 -26.76 1.49 1.13
CA ALA A 251 -25.53 1.91 1.78
C ALA A 251 -25.84 2.89 2.91
N LEU A 252 -25.32 2.60 4.11
CA LEU A 252 -25.25 3.51 5.24
C LEU A 252 -23.81 4.00 5.40
N LEU A 253 -23.59 5.30 5.24
CA LEU A 253 -22.27 5.90 5.36
C LEU A 253 -22.08 6.44 6.78
N ARG A 254 -21.01 6.00 7.45
CA ARG A 254 -20.49 6.62 8.66
C ARG A 254 -19.38 7.58 8.26
N LEU A 255 -19.64 8.88 8.42
CA LEU A 255 -18.69 9.93 8.04
C LEU A 255 -17.87 10.34 9.26
N GLU A 256 -16.55 10.24 9.18
CA GLU A 256 -15.62 10.74 10.19
C GLU A 256 -14.75 11.83 9.57
N ASP A 257 -14.78 13.04 10.13
CA ASP A 257 -13.93 14.17 9.74
C ASP A 257 -13.98 14.61 8.25
N VAL A 258 -14.86 14.04 7.43
CA VAL A 258 -14.99 14.34 5.98
C VAL A 258 -15.62 15.71 5.70
N LEU A 259 -16.61 16.14 6.48
CA LEU A 259 -17.36 17.39 6.25
C LEU A 259 -16.97 18.47 7.26
N LYS A 260 -15.71 18.91 7.22
CA LYS A 260 -15.29 20.11 7.95
C LYS A 260 -15.60 21.30 7.05
N ASP A 261 -16.66 22.03 7.40
CA ASP A 261 -17.01 23.29 6.73
C ASP A 261 -15.77 24.21 6.68
N ASN A 262 -15.48 24.73 5.48
CA ASN A 262 -14.51 25.80 5.28
C ASN A 262 -15.10 27.13 5.77
#